data_AF-A0A7I9WWL4-F1
#
_entry.id   AF-A0A7I9WWL4-F1
#
_cell.length_a   1.000
_cell.length_b   1.000
_cell.length_c   1.000
_cell.angle_alpha   90.00
_cell.angle_beta   90.00
_cell.angle_gamma   90.00
#
_symmetry.space_group_name_H-M   'P 1'
#
loop_
_entity.id
_entity.type
_entity.pdbx_description
1 polymer ?
#
loop_
_entity_poly.entity_id
_entity_poly.type
_entity_poly.pdbx_seq_one_letter_code
_entity_poly.pdbx_strand_id
1 'polypeptide(L)'
;MRTAYQEQLASLAAQLGEMCRLAGVAMERATQSLLQADLVLAEQVISDHDQISTLSAQAEERAFHILALQAPVAGDLRAIVGSIQIVADIDRMGALALHVAKIARRRHPQHALPEEVNGYFAEMGRVAVELGHSAQEVLRTGDPEKAARIREEDDAMDDLHKHLFTVLMDREWRHGVAAAVDVTLLGRFYERFADHAVEIARRVIFQTTGELPVDNDLYSTH
;
A
#
# COMPACT_ATOMS: atom_id res chain seq x y z
N MET A 1 -1.50 22.76 27.15
CA MET A 1 -1.58 21.28 27.28
C MET A 1 -2.42 20.66 26.16
N ARG A 2 -3.71 21.00 26.00
CA ARG A 2 -4.53 20.47 24.89
C ARG A 2 -3.99 20.79 23.48
N THR A 3 -3.41 21.96 23.27
CA THR A 3 -2.79 22.35 21.98
C THR A 3 -1.58 21.49 21.63
N ALA A 4 -0.64 21.31 22.58
CA ALA A 4 0.55 20.48 22.38
C ALA A 4 0.21 19.00 22.09
N TYR A 5 -0.86 18.48 22.71
CA TYR A 5 -1.38 17.15 22.42
C TYR A 5 -1.94 17.03 21.00
N GLN A 6 -2.75 18.00 20.55
CA GLN A 6 -3.28 18.02 19.20
C GLN A 6 -2.18 18.20 18.15
N GLU A 7 -1.12 18.95 18.47
CA GLU A 7 0.09 19.04 17.64
C GLU A 7 0.82 17.69 17.53
N GLN A 8 0.88 16.91 18.63
CA GLN A 8 1.46 15.56 18.61
C GLN A 8 0.67 14.61 17.70
N LEU A 9 -0.67 14.64 17.76
CA LEU A 9 -1.53 13.85 16.88
C LEU A 9 -1.37 14.28 15.41
N ALA A 10 -1.43 15.58 15.12
CA ALA A 10 -1.27 16.10 13.77
C ALA A 10 0.11 15.72 13.19
N SER A 11 1.16 15.77 14.00
CA SER A 11 2.50 15.38 13.57
C SER A 11 2.65 13.86 13.41
N LEU A 12 1.94 13.03 14.19
CA LEU A 12 1.85 11.59 13.93
C LEU A 12 1.14 11.32 12.60
N ALA A 13 -0.01 11.95 12.35
CA ALA A 13 -0.75 11.80 11.11
C ALA A 13 0.08 12.23 9.88
N ALA A 14 0.82 13.35 9.98
CA ALA A 14 1.73 13.80 8.94
C ALA A 14 2.88 12.80 8.69
N GLN A 15 3.44 12.20 9.75
CA GLN A 15 4.46 11.16 9.64
C GLN A 15 3.91 9.91 8.93
N LEU A 16 2.71 9.45 9.29
CA LEU A 16 2.06 8.32 8.62
C LEU A 16 1.80 8.61 7.14
N GLY A 17 1.32 9.82 6.82
CA GLY A 17 1.10 10.22 5.44
C GLY A 17 2.39 10.21 4.61
N GLU A 18 3.50 10.67 5.18
CA GLU A 18 4.81 10.59 4.52
C GLU A 18 5.28 9.14 4.33
N MET A 19 5.00 8.26 5.28
CA MET A 19 5.31 6.84 5.12
C MET A 19 4.48 6.17 3.99
N CYS A 20 3.20 6.53 3.81
CA CYS A 20 2.40 6.10 2.66
C CYS A 20 3.05 6.52 1.33
N ARG A 21 3.51 7.78 1.25
CA ARG A 21 4.22 8.29 0.08
C ARG A 21 5.50 7.49 -0.20
N LEU A 22 6.26 7.18 0.85
CA LEU A 22 7.48 6.36 0.73
C LEU A 22 7.17 4.93 0.25
N ALA A 23 6.09 4.32 0.73
CA ALA A 23 5.65 3.01 0.25
C ALA A 23 5.26 3.05 -1.25
N GLY A 24 4.57 4.11 -1.70
CA GLY A 24 4.30 4.35 -3.12
C GLY A 24 5.56 4.47 -3.96
N VAL A 25 6.54 5.28 -3.53
CA VAL A 25 7.85 5.41 -4.20
C VAL A 25 8.62 4.09 -4.23
N ALA A 26 8.56 3.30 -3.15
CA ALA A 26 9.16 1.97 -3.13
C ALA A 26 8.54 1.06 -4.18
N MET A 27 7.21 1.09 -4.32
CA MET A 27 6.50 0.32 -5.35
C MET A 27 6.82 0.81 -6.77
N GLU A 28 6.93 2.12 -6.98
CA GLU A 28 7.36 2.71 -8.26
C GLU A 28 8.73 2.17 -8.68
N ARG A 29 9.71 2.26 -7.79
CA ARG A 29 11.08 1.77 -8.04
C ARG A 29 11.11 0.25 -8.22
N ALA A 30 10.33 -0.48 -7.45
CA ALA A 30 10.22 -1.92 -7.59
C ALA A 30 9.66 -2.29 -8.98
N THR A 31 8.62 -1.59 -9.42
CA THR A 31 8.02 -1.73 -10.75
C THR A 31 9.03 -1.42 -11.85
N GLN A 32 9.78 -0.31 -11.73
CA GLN A 32 10.81 0.03 -12.69
C GLN A 32 11.90 -1.06 -12.76
N SER A 33 12.37 -1.55 -11.61
CA SER A 33 13.38 -2.61 -11.56
C SER A 33 12.89 -3.91 -12.20
N LEU A 34 11.61 -4.22 -12.04
CA LEU A 34 10.94 -5.39 -12.61
C LEU A 34 10.85 -5.29 -14.14
N LEU A 35 10.38 -4.15 -14.65
CA LEU A 35 10.17 -3.93 -16.08
C LEU A 35 11.47 -3.82 -16.88
N GLN A 36 12.53 -3.31 -16.25
CA GLN A 36 13.84 -3.08 -16.90
C GLN A 36 14.86 -4.18 -16.59
N ALA A 37 14.49 -5.18 -15.78
CA ALA A 37 15.42 -6.13 -15.18
C ALA A 37 16.64 -5.45 -14.53
N ASP A 38 16.42 -4.32 -13.85
CA ASP A 38 17.48 -3.53 -13.21
C ASP A 38 17.82 -4.10 -11.83
N LEU A 39 18.92 -4.84 -11.76
CA LEU A 39 19.42 -5.42 -10.51
C LEU A 39 19.80 -4.37 -9.47
N VAL A 40 20.40 -3.25 -9.88
CA VAL A 40 20.89 -2.23 -8.94
C VAL A 40 19.70 -1.56 -8.27
N LEU A 41 18.68 -1.19 -9.05
CA LEU A 41 17.46 -0.60 -8.51
C LEU A 41 16.70 -1.59 -7.62
N ALA A 42 16.64 -2.88 -7.99
CA ALA A 42 16.02 -3.91 -7.15
C ALA A 42 16.72 -4.04 -5.79
N GLU A 43 18.05 -4.08 -5.75
CA GLU A 43 18.81 -4.12 -4.48
C GLU A 43 18.67 -2.85 -3.65
N GLN A 44 18.54 -1.69 -4.30
CA GLN A 44 18.26 -0.43 -3.62
C GLN A 44 16.90 -0.48 -2.91
N VAL A 45 15.84 -0.92 -3.59
CA VAL A 45 14.51 -1.09 -2.96
C VAL A 45 14.55 -2.07 -1.80
N ILE A 46 15.30 -3.16 -1.95
CA ILE A 46 15.46 -4.16 -0.88
C ILE A 46 16.13 -3.57 0.36
N SER A 47 17.13 -2.72 0.15
CA SER A 47 17.88 -2.08 1.24
C SER A 47 17.10 -0.92 1.87
N ASP A 48 16.40 -0.14 1.06
CA ASP A 48 15.58 1.00 1.52
C ASP A 48 14.35 0.56 2.33
N HIS A 49 13.92 -0.70 2.23
CA HIS A 49 12.80 -1.24 3.01
C HIS A 49 13.00 -1.09 4.53
N ASP A 50 14.23 -1.25 5.02
CA ASP A 50 14.56 -1.12 6.45
C ASP A 50 14.21 0.29 7.00
N GLN A 51 14.24 1.31 6.13
CA GLN A 51 13.83 2.67 6.50
C GLN A 51 12.33 2.73 6.81
N ILE A 52 11.48 2.08 6.03
CA ILE A 52 10.02 2.04 6.26
C ILE A 52 9.71 1.29 7.56
N SER A 53 10.36 0.16 7.80
CA SER A 53 10.16 -0.59 9.05
C SER A 53 10.66 0.17 10.28
N THR A 54 11.77 0.92 10.15
CA THR A 54 12.26 1.80 11.22
C THR A 54 11.26 2.93 11.52
N LEU A 55 10.74 3.59 10.49
CA LEU A 55 9.72 4.63 10.64
C LEU A 55 8.44 4.08 11.28
N SER A 56 8.08 2.85 10.94
CA SER A 56 6.93 2.14 11.51
C SER A 56 7.09 1.91 13.02
N ALA A 57 8.23 1.37 13.45
CA ALA A 57 8.52 1.21 14.88
C ALA A 57 8.49 2.54 15.64
N GLN A 58 9.04 3.62 15.05
CA GLN A 58 9.02 4.95 15.65
C GLN A 58 7.60 5.54 15.74
N ALA A 59 6.78 5.36 14.70
CA ALA A 59 5.40 5.84 14.69
C ALA A 59 4.54 5.10 15.72
N GLU A 60 4.72 3.78 15.84
CA GLU A 60 4.05 2.95 16.83
C GLU A 60 4.45 3.33 18.26
N GLU A 61 5.76 3.46 18.55
CA GLU A 61 6.26 3.91 19.86
C GLU A 61 5.67 5.28 20.22
N ARG A 62 5.63 6.21 19.26
CA ARG A 62 5.06 7.53 19.45
C ARG A 62 3.57 7.46 19.77
N ALA A 63 2.80 6.64 19.06
CA ALA A 63 1.38 6.44 19.34
C ALA A 63 1.15 5.88 20.75
N PHE A 64 1.97 4.91 21.18
CA PHE A 64 1.93 4.38 22.55
C PHE A 64 2.27 5.45 23.61
N HIS A 65 3.28 6.27 23.38
CA HIS A 65 3.62 7.36 24.29
C HIS A 65 2.48 8.37 24.43
N ILE A 66 1.82 8.73 23.32
CA ILE A 66 0.66 9.63 23.35
C ILE A 66 -0.47 9.00 24.16
N LEU A 67 -0.77 7.71 23.93
CA LEU A 67 -1.82 6.97 24.65
C LEU A 67 -1.56 6.93 26.16
N ALA A 68 -0.32 6.64 26.56
CA ALA A 68 0.06 6.48 27.95
C ALA A 68 0.04 7.80 28.75
N LEU A 69 0.37 8.91 28.10
CA LEU A 69 0.58 10.20 28.80
C LEU A 69 -0.68 11.08 28.88
N GLN A 70 -1.66 10.89 27.99
CA GLN A 70 -2.71 11.90 27.75
C GLN A 70 -4.13 11.46 28.11
N ALA A 71 -4.34 10.21 28.55
CA ALA A 71 -5.66 9.65 28.91
C ALA A 71 -6.79 10.06 27.92
N PRO A 72 -6.62 9.77 26.61
CA PRO A 72 -7.49 10.27 25.55
C PRO A 72 -8.94 9.75 25.68
N VAL A 73 -9.91 10.57 25.25
CA VAL A 73 -11.34 10.23 25.28
C VAL A 73 -11.91 10.05 23.88
N ALA A 74 -12.84 9.11 23.72
CA ALA A 74 -13.63 8.85 22.50
C ALA A 74 -12.86 9.03 21.17
N GLY A 75 -12.99 10.19 20.50
CA GLY A 75 -12.37 10.46 19.19
C GLY A 75 -10.85 10.46 19.21
N ASP A 76 -10.25 11.02 20.27
CA ASP A 76 -8.81 11.04 20.47
C ASP A 76 -8.23 9.61 20.63
N LEU A 77 -8.97 8.74 21.32
CA LEU A 77 -8.60 7.32 21.46
C LEU A 77 -8.70 6.60 20.11
N ARG A 78 -9.74 6.86 19.31
CA ARG A 78 -9.87 6.29 17.96
C ARG A 78 -8.72 6.74 17.06
N ALA A 79 -8.34 8.01 17.10
CA ALA A 79 -7.22 8.54 16.33
C ALA A 79 -5.91 7.80 16.64
N ILE A 80 -5.60 7.59 17.92
CA ILE A 80 -4.35 6.92 18.33
C ILE A 80 -4.38 5.43 17.99
N VAL A 81 -5.46 4.73 18.35
CA VAL A 81 -5.57 3.29 18.08
C VAL A 81 -5.58 3.03 16.57
N GLY A 82 -6.36 3.80 15.81
CA GLY A 82 -6.37 3.69 14.35
C GLY A 82 -5.01 3.99 13.74
N SER A 83 -4.23 4.93 14.30
CA SER A 83 -2.86 5.20 13.85
C SER A 83 -1.94 4.00 14.03
N ILE A 84 -2.01 3.28 15.15
CA ILE A 84 -1.21 2.05 15.37
C ILE A 84 -1.55 1.00 14.32
N GLN A 85 -2.84 0.84 14.02
CA GLN A 85 -3.25 -0.11 13.02
C GLN A 85 -2.74 0.35 11.63
N ILE A 86 -2.90 1.63 11.27
CA ILE A 86 -2.44 2.21 9.99
C ILE A 86 -0.94 1.99 9.78
N VAL A 87 -0.12 2.11 10.83
CA VAL A 87 1.32 1.78 10.76
C VAL A 87 1.54 0.38 10.20
N ALA A 88 0.77 -0.61 10.67
CA ALA A 88 0.90 -1.98 10.20
C ALA A 88 0.52 -2.13 8.72
N ASP A 89 -0.49 -1.40 8.22
CA ASP A 89 -0.82 -1.44 6.78
C ASP A 89 0.29 -0.82 5.94
N ILE A 90 0.89 0.30 6.39
CA ILE A 90 1.98 0.95 5.66
C ILE A 90 3.22 0.06 5.60
N ASP A 91 3.57 -0.62 6.70
CA ASP A 91 4.66 -1.60 6.70
C ASP A 91 4.38 -2.75 5.72
N ARG A 92 3.12 -3.22 5.65
CA ARG A 92 2.72 -4.22 4.64
C ARG A 92 2.84 -3.70 3.21
N MET A 93 2.43 -2.47 2.92
CA MET A 93 2.62 -1.83 1.62
C MET A 93 4.11 -1.80 1.22
N GLY A 94 4.98 -1.40 2.15
CA GLY A 94 6.43 -1.41 1.93
C GLY A 94 6.99 -2.83 1.71
N ALA A 95 6.50 -3.82 2.44
CA ALA A 95 6.92 -5.22 2.29
C ALA A 95 6.48 -5.83 0.95
N LEU A 96 5.35 -5.40 0.39
CA LEU A 96 4.89 -5.84 -0.93
C LEU A 96 5.80 -5.29 -2.04
N ALA A 97 6.21 -4.02 -1.95
CA ALA A 97 7.21 -3.45 -2.86
C ALA A 97 8.56 -4.20 -2.78
N LEU A 98 8.99 -4.57 -1.57
CA LEU A 98 10.16 -5.43 -1.35
C LEU A 98 10.02 -6.78 -2.06
N HIS A 99 8.84 -7.41 -2.03
CA HIS A 99 8.61 -8.68 -2.70
C HIS A 99 8.69 -8.58 -4.23
N VAL A 100 8.16 -7.50 -4.82
CA VAL A 100 8.30 -7.19 -6.25
C VAL A 100 9.79 -7.08 -6.64
N ALA A 101 10.56 -6.28 -5.90
CA ALA A 101 12.00 -6.12 -6.14
C ALA A 101 12.79 -7.42 -5.98
N LYS A 102 12.43 -8.27 -5.01
CA LYS A 102 13.04 -9.61 -4.83
C LYS A 102 12.80 -10.53 -6.02
N ILE A 103 11.64 -10.44 -6.70
CA ILE A 103 11.37 -11.20 -7.92
C ILE A 103 12.23 -10.67 -9.07
N ALA A 104 12.28 -9.35 -9.27
CA ALA A 104 13.13 -8.73 -10.29
C ALA A 104 14.60 -9.17 -10.14
N ARG A 105 15.15 -9.07 -8.94
CA ARG A 105 16.51 -9.54 -8.61
C ARG A 105 16.71 -11.02 -8.90
N ARG A 106 15.76 -11.88 -8.50
CA ARG A 106 15.89 -13.33 -8.65
C ARG A 106 15.98 -13.76 -10.11
N ARG A 107 15.29 -13.04 -11.00
CA ARG A 107 15.20 -13.37 -12.43
C ARG A 107 16.31 -12.75 -13.27
N HIS A 108 16.99 -11.73 -12.76
CA HIS A 108 18.13 -11.11 -13.42
C HIS A 108 19.20 -12.15 -13.86
N PRO A 109 19.74 -12.06 -15.10
CA PRO A 109 19.56 -10.98 -16.08
C PRO A 109 18.34 -11.13 -16.99
N GLN A 110 17.50 -12.16 -16.79
CA GLN A 110 16.25 -12.31 -17.53
C GLN A 110 15.15 -11.43 -16.94
N HIS A 111 14.15 -11.09 -17.75
CA HIS A 111 12.92 -10.47 -17.27
C HIS A 111 12.07 -11.52 -16.55
N ALA A 112 11.44 -11.11 -15.44
CA ALA A 112 10.46 -11.95 -14.75
C ALA A 112 9.14 -12.03 -15.53
N LEU A 113 8.83 -10.97 -16.29
CA LEU A 113 7.59 -10.80 -17.02
C LEU A 113 7.79 -11.04 -18.52
N PRO A 114 6.87 -11.75 -19.18
CA PRO A 114 6.72 -11.67 -20.62
C PRO A 114 6.35 -10.26 -21.08
N GLU A 115 6.81 -9.88 -22.27
CA GLU A 115 6.60 -8.52 -22.81
C GLU A 115 5.11 -8.14 -22.92
N GLU A 116 4.24 -9.11 -23.23
CA GLU A 116 2.80 -8.91 -23.38
C GLU A 116 2.10 -8.46 -22.10
N VAL A 117 2.67 -8.71 -20.91
CA VAL A 117 2.10 -8.27 -19.63
C VAL A 117 2.75 -7.02 -19.05
N ASN A 118 3.85 -6.52 -19.64
CA ASN A 118 4.58 -5.37 -19.12
C ASN A 118 3.70 -4.12 -18.96
N GLY A 119 2.78 -3.90 -19.91
CA GLY A 119 1.85 -2.76 -19.87
C GLY A 119 0.92 -2.78 -18.65
N TYR A 120 0.43 -3.96 -18.25
CA TYR A 120 -0.43 -4.10 -17.07
C TYR A 120 0.36 -3.79 -15.79
N PHE A 121 1.60 -4.28 -15.67
CA PHE A 121 2.42 -4.01 -14.48
C PHE A 121 2.90 -2.56 -14.39
N ALA A 122 3.17 -1.91 -15.53
CA ALA A 122 3.44 -0.48 -15.55
C ALA A 122 2.24 0.32 -15.01
N GLU A 123 1.04 -0.04 -15.44
CA GLU A 123 -0.19 0.60 -14.99
C GLU A 123 -0.52 0.29 -13.52
N MET A 124 -0.35 -0.96 -13.07
CA MET A 124 -0.49 -1.32 -11.65
C MET A 124 0.50 -0.52 -10.78
N GLY A 125 1.74 -0.32 -11.25
CA GLY A 125 2.70 0.55 -10.57
C GLY A 125 2.23 2.00 -10.47
N ARG A 126 1.66 2.55 -11.55
CA ARG A 126 1.08 3.91 -11.55
C ARG A 126 -0.07 4.03 -10.55
N VAL A 127 -1.02 3.10 -10.57
CA VAL A 127 -2.17 3.08 -9.64
C VAL A 127 -1.70 2.95 -8.20
N ALA A 128 -0.72 2.08 -7.90
CA ALA A 128 -0.18 1.95 -6.55
C ALA A 128 0.46 3.25 -6.03
N VAL A 129 1.16 4.01 -6.89
CA VAL A 129 1.70 5.33 -6.53
C VAL A 129 0.58 6.32 -6.21
N GLU A 130 -0.48 6.35 -7.01
CA GLU A 130 -1.64 7.21 -6.81
C GLU A 130 -2.34 6.89 -5.48
N LEU A 131 -2.60 5.61 -5.20
CA LEU A 131 -3.17 5.17 -3.92
C LEU A 131 -2.30 5.58 -2.73
N GLY A 132 -0.96 5.49 -2.85
CA GLY A 132 -0.03 5.96 -1.83
C GLY A 132 -0.14 7.48 -1.58
N HIS A 133 -0.31 8.27 -2.64
CA HIS A 133 -0.54 9.71 -2.54
C HIS A 133 -1.92 10.07 -1.98
N SER A 134 -2.97 9.37 -2.39
CA SER A 134 -4.32 9.56 -1.86
C SER A 134 -4.36 9.22 -0.37
N ALA A 135 -3.72 8.13 0.06
CA ALA A 135 -3.60 7.76 1.47
C ALA A 135 -2.83 8.83 2.27
N GLN A 136 -1.75 9.38 1.69
CA GLN A 136 -1.03 10.51 2.29
C GLN A 136 -1.94 11.73 2.50
N GLU A 137 -2.72 12.11 1.48
CA GLU A 137 -3.62 13.26 1.57
C GLU A 137 -4.72 13.04 2.61
N VAL A 138 -5.32 11.85 2.63
CA VAL A 138 -6.38 11.47 3.56
C VAL A 138 -5.88 11.49 5.00
N LEU A 139 -4.69 10.97 5.28
CA LEU A 139 -4.08 11.03 6.62
C LEU A 139 -3.78 12.47 7.06
N ARG A 140 -3.35 13.33 6.15
CA ARG A 140 -3.07 14.74 6.45
C ARG A 140 -4.32 15.56 6.72
N THR A 141 -5.42 15.24 6.02
CA THR A 141 -6.64 16.05 6.04
C THR A 141 -7.72 15.51 6.97
N GLY A 142 -7.72 14.20 7.25
CA GLY A 142 -8.79 13.52 7.99
C GLY A 142 -10.14 13.50 7.27
N ASP A 143 -10.14 13.82 5.96
CA ASP A 143 -11.35 14.03 5.16
C ASP A 143 -12.00 12.69 4.77
N PRO A 144 -13.20 12.38 5.30
CA PRO A 144 -13.87 11.11 5.03
C PRO A 144 -14.38 11.00 3.58
N GLU A 145 -14.66 12.12 2.90
CA GLU A 145 -15.10 12.09 1.49
C GLU A 145 -13.93 11.72 0.58
N LYS A 146 -12.73 12.25 0.85
CA LYS A 146 -11.51 11.85 0.14
C LYS A 146 -11.14 10.41 0.44
N ALA A 147 -11.26 9.98 1.69
CA ALA A 147 -11.02 8.60 2.08
C ALA A 147 -11.94 7.63 1.31
N ALA A 148 -13.22 7.98 1.14
CA ALA A 148 -14.16 7.13 0.40
C ALA A 148 -13.79 6.93 -1.07
N ARG A 149 -13.08 7.89 -1.69
CA ARG A 149 -12.64 7.81 -3.10
C ARG A 149 -11.47 6.86 -3.32
N ILE A 150 -10.67 6.56 -2.30
CA ILE A 150 -9.55 5.59 -2.44
C ILE A 150 -10.06 4.22 -2.90
N ARG A 151 -11.28 3.82 -2.48
CA ARG A 151 -11.92 2.60 -2.96
C ARG A 151 -12.28 2.67 -4.46
N GLU A 152 -12.74 3.81 -4.94
CA GLU A 152 -13.03 4.00 -6.37
C GLU A 152 -11.73 3.99 -7.21
N GLU A 153 -10.61 4.44 -6.62
CA GLU A 153 -9.28 4.36 -7.25
C GLU A 153 -8.76 2.91 -7.30
N ASP A 154 -9.09 2.10 -6.30
CA ASP A 154 -8.74 0.67 -6.22
C ASP A 154 -9.44 -0.17 -7.29
N ASP A 155 -10.65 0.20 -7.73
CA ASP A 155 -11.37 -0.49 -8.82
C ASP A 155 -10.47 -0.67 -10.08
N ALA A 156 -9.60 0.30 -10.36
CA ALA A 156 -8.64 0.21 -11.45
C ALA A 156 -7.58 -0.90 -11.24
N MET A 157 -7.08 -1.06 -10.00
CA MET A 157 -6.15 -2.13 -9.66
C MET A 157 -6.83 -3.50 -9.79
N ASP A 158 -8.07 -3.57 -9.33
CA ASP A 158 -8.91 -4.75 -9.32
C ASP A 158 -9.19 -5.25 -10.74
N ASP A 159 -9.51 -4.33 -11.65
CA ASP A 159 -9.69 -4.62 -13.07
C ASP A 159 -8.38 -5.10 -13.72
N LEU A 160 -7.25 -4.45 -13.46
CA LEU A 160 -5.95 -4.89 -13.99
C LEU A 160 -5.60 -6.31 -13.51
N HIS A 161 -5.85 -6.62 -12.24
CA HIS A 161 -5.63 -7.92 -11.66
C HIS A 161 -6.51 -9.00 -12.31
N LYS A 162 -7.80 -8.71 -12.52
CA LYS A 162 -8.74 -9.61 -13.25
C LYS A 162 -8.29 -9.86 -14.70
N HIS A 163 -7.82 -8.82 -15.39
CA HIS A 163 -7.31 -8.96 -16.76
C HIS A 163 -6.05 -9.83 -16.83
N LEU A 164 -5.12 -9.70 -15.87
CA LEU A 164 -3.94 -10.56 -15.80
C LEU A 164 -4.32 -12.05 -15.69
N PHE A 165 -5.34 -12.40 -14.89
CA PHE A 165 -5.83 -13.78 -14.84
C PHE A 165 -6.38 -14.27 -16.17
N THR A 166 -7.07 -13.41 -16.92
CA THR A 166 -7.58 -13.76 -18.25
C THR A 166 -6.45 -14.07 -19.21
N VAL A 167 -5.37 -13.28 -19.20
CA VAL A 167 -4.16 -13.53 -20.00
C VAL A 167 -3.50 -14.85 -19.61
N LEU A 168 -3.40 -15.15 -18.30
CA LEU A 168 -2.78 -16.37 -17.80
C LEU A 168 -3.58 -17.64 -18.09
N MET A 169 -4.90 -17.54 -18.19
CA MET A 169 -5.79 -18.66 -18.51
C MET A 169 -5.96 -18.89 -20.01
N ASP A 170 -5.37 -18.03 -20.85
CA ASP A 170 -5.39 -18.22 -22.30
C ASP A 170 -4.68 -19.54 -22.66
N ARG A 171 -5.32 -20.33 -23.53
CA ARG A 171 -4.78 -21.59 -24.03
C ARG A 171 -3.50 -21.39 -24.83
N GLU A 172 -3.28 -20.19 -25.35
CA GLU A 172 -2.11 -19.79 -26.12
C GLU A 172 -0.93 -19.33 -25.23
N TRP A 173 -1.04 -19.38 -23.89
CA TRP A 173 0.06 -19.05 -22.98
C TRP A 173 1.29 -19.94 -23.23
N ARG A 174 2.34 -19.35 -23.79
CA ARG A 174 3.55 -20.05 -24.26
C ARG A 174 4.80 -19.81 -23.42
N HIS A 175 4.71 -19.00 -22.37
CA HIS A 175 5.87 -18.58 -21.55
C HIS A 175 6.22 -19.57 -20.42
N GLY A 176 5.45 -20.64 -20.30
CA GLY A 176 5.66 -21.71 -19.32
C GLY A 176 5.16 -21.39 -17.91
N VAL A 177 5.20 -22.40 -17.04
CA VAL A 177 4.64 -22.33 -15.68
C VAL A 177 5.39 -21.33 -14.80
N ALA A 178 6.71 -21.24 -14.94
CA ALA A 178 7.52 -20.35 -14.10
C ALA A 178 7.18 -18.87 -14.30
N ALA A 179 6.89 -18.45 -15.54
CA ALA A 179 6.44 -17.09 -15.85
C ALA A 179 5.01 -16.86 -15.33
N ALA A 180 4.12 -17.85 -15.49
CA ALA A 180 2.75 -17.74 -15.00
C ALA A 180 2.69 -17.54 -13.47
N VAL A 181 3.55 -18.26 -12.73
CA VAL A 181 3.69 -18.09 -11.27
C VAL A 181 4.19 -16.70 -10.91
N ASP A 182 5.21 -16.18 -11.60
CA ASP A 182 5.71 -14.83 -11.34
C ASP A 182 4.63 -13.77 -11.59
N VAL A 183 3.93 -13.82 -12.72
CA VAL A 183 2.84 -12.89 -13.05
C VAL A 183 1.74 -12.96 -12.00
N THR A 184 1.34 -14.17 -11.57
CA THR A 184 0.30 -14.34 -10.55
C THR A 184 0.74 -13.74 -9.21
N LEU A 185 1.95 -14.02 -8.75
CA LEU A 185 2.47 -13.51 -7.49
C LEU A 185 2.63 -11.99 -7.52
N LEU A 186 3.17 -11.45 -8.60
CA LEU A 186 3.34 -10.02 -8.78
C LEU A 186 1.98 -9.32 -8.79
N GLY A 187 1.02 -9.80 -9.59
CA GLY A 187 -0.34 -9.24 -9.63
C GLY A 187 -1.00 -9.21 -8.25
N ARG A 188 -0.87 -10.30 -7.48
CA ARG A 188 -1.35 -10.37 -6.10
C ARG A 188 -0.65 -9.38 -5.16
N PHE A 189 0.62 -9.05 -5.39
CA PHE A 189 1.31 -8.07 -4.54
C PHE A 189 0.83 -6.64 -4.80
N TYR A 190 0.48 -6.29 -6.04
CA TYR A 190 -0.10 -5.00 -6.37
C TYR A 190 -1.53 -4.86 -5.84
N GLU A 191 -2.38 -5.88 -6.00
CA GLU A 191 -3.74 -5.87 -5.44
C GLU A 191 -3.70 -5.76 -3.91
N ARG A 192 -2.88 -6.56 -3.23
CA ARG A 192 -2.73 -6.43 -1.77
C ARG A 192 -2.15 -5.09 -1.32
N PHE A 193 -1.38 -4.41 -2.16
CA PHE A 193 -0.90 -3.07 -1.82
C PHE A 193 -2.08 -2.09 -1.80
N ALA A 194 -2.97 -2.22 -2.78
CA ALA A 194 -4.15 -1.41 -2.88
C ALA A 194 -5.19 -1.71 -1.78
N ASP A 195 -5.38 -2.99 -1.42
CA ASP A 195 -6.17 -3.40 -0.25
C ASP A 195 -5.73 -2.66 1.03
N HIS A 196 -4.41 -2.56 1.27
CA HIS A 196 -3.88 -1.87 2.44
C HIS A 196 -4.09 -0.34 2.37
N ALA A 197 -4.06 0.26 1.18
CA ALA A 197 -4.44 1.67 1.01
C ALA A 197 -5.93 1.91 1.32
N VAL A 198 -6.81 0.99 0.90
CA VAL A 198 -8.25 1.02 1.25
C VAL A 198 -8.46 0.84 2.75
N GLU A 199 -7.73 -0.07 3.41
CA GLU A 199 -7.82 -0.25 4.86
C GLU A 199 -7.41 1.01 5.64
N ILE A 200 -6.38 1.73 5.16
CA ILE A 200 -5.99 3.04 5.71
C ILE A 200 -7.14 4.06 5.57
N ALA A 201 -7.77 4.15 4.38
CA ALA A 201 -8.92 5.02 4.17
C ALA A 201 -10.09 4.71 5.11
N ARG A 202 -10.43 3.43 5.27
CA ARG A 202 -11.49 2.97 6.18
C ARG A 202 -11.22 3.39 7.62
N ARG A 203 -9.96 3.29 8.05
CA ARG A 203 -9.54 3.71 9.39
C ARG A 203 -9.64 5.20 9.58
N VAL A 204 -9.29 6.01 8.58
CA VAL A 204 -9.49 7.47 8.65
C VAL A 204 -10.98 7.83 8.74
N ILE A 205 -11.84 7.16 7.97
CA ILE A 205 -13.31 7.35 8.11
C ILE A 205 -13.76 7.00 9.53
N PHE A 206 -13.31 5.88 10.08
CA PHE A 206 -13.63 5.48 11.44
C PHE A 206 -13.11 6.46 12.50
N GLN A 207 -11.91 7.02 12.32
CA GLN A 207 -11.35 8.03 13.22
C GLN A 207 -12.27 9.26 13.29
N THR A 208 -12.71 9.75 12.12
CA THR A 208 -13.56 10.94 12.00
C THR A 208 -15.01 10.70 12.43
N THR A 209 -15.62 9.61 11.96
CA THR A 209 -17.07 9.36 12.11
C THR A 209 -17.40 8.49 13.32
N GLY A 210 -16.49 7.59 13.71
CA GLY A 210 -16.76 6.54 14.68
C GLY A 210 -17.43 5.28 14.12
N GLU A 211 -17.67 5.23 12.81
CA GLU A 211 -18.29 4.10 12.12
C GLU A 211 -17.33 3.54 11.05
N LEU A 212 -17.20 2.21 11.00
CA LEU A 212 -16.45 1.56 9.93
C LEU A 212 -17.33 1.50 8.67
N PRO A 213 -16.80 1.88 7.49
CA PRO A 213 -17.52 1.66 6.24
C PRO A 213 -17.86 0.17 6.08
N VAL A 214 -19.12 -0.10 5.75
CA VAL A 214 -19.59 -1.46 5.43
C VAL A 214 -19.04 -1.82 4.06
N ASP A 215 -18.39 -2.99 3.93
CA ASP A 215 -18.06 -3.53 2.61
C ASP A 215 -19.34 -4.01 1.95
N ASN A 216 -19.71 -3.40 0.83
CA ASN A 216 -20.86 -3.84 0.06
C ASN A 216 -20.59 -5.13 -0.74
N ASP A 217 -19.35 -5.64 -0.75
CA ASP A 217 -18.91 -6.66 -1.72
C ASP A 217 -18.69 -8.07 -1.16
N LEU A 218 -18.93 -8.31 0.13
CA LEU A 218 -18.89 -9.68 0.67
C LEU A 218 -20.08 -10.57 0.24
N TYR A 219 -21.04 -10.04 -0.53
CA TYR A 219 -22.24 -10.78 -0.96
C TYR A 219 -22.61 -10.68 -2.46
N SER A 220 -21.80 -10.03 -3.31
CA SER A 220 -22.06 -9.98 -4.77
C SER A 220 -21.27 -11.04 -5.53
N THR A 221 -21.54 -12.31 -5.26
CA THR A 221 -21.25 -13.40 -6.20
C THR A 221 -22.37 -14.43 -6.15
N HIS A 222 -23.39 -14.21 -6.98
CA HIS A 222 -24.34 -15.22 -7.46
C HIS A 222 -24.15 -15.41 -8.96
#